data_AF-A0A9Q0C9D2-F1
#
_entry.id   AF-A0A9Q0C9D2-F1
#
_cell.length_a   1.000
_cell.length_b   1.000
_cell.length_c   1.000
_cell.angle_alpha   90.00
_cell.angle_beta   90.00
_cell.angle_gamma   90.00
#
_symmetry.space_group_name_H-M   'P 1'
#
loop_
_entity.id
_entity.type
_entity.pdbx_description
1 polymer ?
#
loop_
_entity_poly.entity_id
_entity_poly.type
_entity_poly.pdbx_seq_one_letter_code
_entity_poly.pdbx_strand_id
1 'polypeptide(L)'
;MQESEWLREILHKWLDDEYCPEPTNIDISRVAAKSYYDSLISKKTDLGEILLRMVAELEKLTYRESFHGSFSSANAAVRLITEKISSIADK
;
A
#
# COMPACT_ATOMS: atom_id res chain seq x y z
N MET A 1 -4.38 -12.01 7.25
CA MET A 1 -2.99 -12.31 6.81
C MET A 1 -2.89 -12.41 5.30
N GLN A 2 -3.74 -13.19 4.63
CA GLN A 2 -3.68 -13.31 3.16
C GLN A 2 -3.84 -11.96 2.43
N GLU A 3 -4.77 -11.11 2.85
CA GLU A 3 -5.01 -9.80 2.23
C GLU A 3 -3.82 -8.83 2.36
N SER A 4 -3.17 -8.78 3.52
CA SER A 4 -2.00 -7.94 3.73
C SER A 4 -0.78 -8.47 2.98
N GLU A 5 -0.60 -9.79 2.93
CA GLU A 5 0.52 -10.40 2.20
C GLU A 5 0.38 -10.21 0.70
N TRP A 6 -0.84 -10.39 0.18
CA TRP A 6 -1.15 -10.05 -1.20
C TRP A 6 -0.80 -8.60 -1.52
N LEU A 7 -1.20 -7.65 -0.66
CA LEU A 7 -0.90 -6.23 -0.87
C LEU A 7 0.61 -5.97 -0.89
N ARG A 8 1.37 -6.63 -0.01
CA ARG A 8 2.83 -6.52 0.04
C ARG A 8 3.46 -6.90 -1.31
N GLU A 9 3.09 -8.05 -1.84
CA GLU A 9 3.69 -8.58 -3.07
C GLU A 9 3.30 -7.75 -4.29
N ILE A 10 2.01 -7.44 -4.43
CA ILE A 10 1.52 -6.72 -5.61
C ILE A 10 1.97 -5.25 -5.62
N LEU A 11 2.01 -4.59 -4.46
CA LEU A 11 2.46 -3.20 -4.37
C LEU A 11 3.96 -3.09 -4.66
N HIS A 12 4.78 -4.01 -4.12
CA HIS A 12 6.22 -4.01 -4.41
C HIS A 12 6.46 -4.14 -5.92
N LYS A 13 5.81 -5.12 -6.56
CA LYS A 13 5.91 -5.29 -8.00
C LYS A 13 5.45 -4.05 -8.76
N TRP A 14 4.31 -3.47 -8.37
CA TRP A 14 3.79 -2.28 -9.05
C TRP A 14 4.74 -1.08 -8.95
N LEU A 15 5.37 -0.86 -7.79
CA LEU A 15 6.35 0.22 -7.61
C LEU A 15 7.60 0.02 -8.48
N ASP A 16 8.09 -1.22 -8.57
CA ASP A 16 9.23 -1.58 -9.41
C ASP A 16 8.93 -1.38 -10.90
N ASP A 17 7.70 -1.73 -11.33
CA ASP A 17 7.24 -1.60 -12.70
C ASP A 17 6.98 -0.12 -13.10
N GLU A 18 6.44 0.70 -12.18
CA GLU A 18 6.09 2.10 -12.45
C GLU A 18 7.29 3.05 -12.42
N TYR A 19 8.19 2.89 -11.45
CA TYR A 19 9.29 3.82 -11.22
C TYR A 19 10.62 3.19 -11.62
N CYS A 20 11.08 2.23 -10.81
CA CYS A 20 12.18 1.31 -11.03
C CYS A 20 12.38 0.51 -9.73
N PRO A 21 13.11 -0.63 -9.77
CA PRO A 21 13.46 -1.37 -8.57
C PRO A 21 14.32 -0.54 -7.60
N GLU A 22 13.85 -0.43 -6.36
CA GLU A 22 14.53 0.31 -5.29
C GLU A 22 14.39 -0.41 -3.93
N PRO A 23 15.41 -0.36 -3.04
CA PRO A 23 15.28 -0.90 -1.69
C PRO A 23 14.08 -0.30 -0.92
N THR A 24 13.80 0.99 -1.13
CA THR A 24 12.67 1.68 -0.49
C THR A 24 11.32 1.04 -0.86
N ASN A 25 11.16 0.46 -2.05
CA ASN A 25 9.92 -0.20 -2.47
C ASN A 25 9.61 -1.44 -1.60
N ILE A 26 10.64 -2.13 -1.12
CA ILE A 26 10.50 -3.24 -0.17
C ILE A 26 9.95 -2.73 1.17
N ASP A 27 10.47 -1.62 1.68
CA ASP A 27 10.03 -1.06 2.96
C ASP A 27 8.62 -0.47 2.86
N ILE A 28 8.33 0.24 1.77
CA ILE A 28 6.99 0.78 1.47
C ILE A 28 5.96 -0.34 1.43
N SER A 29 6.23 -1.42 0.67
CA SER A 29 5.30 -2.53 0.55
C SER A 29 5.04 -3.24 1.88
N ARG A 30 6.08 -3.40 2.71
CA ARG A 30 5.96 -3.95 4.07
C ARG A 30 5.12 -3.06 4.99
N VAL A 31 5.40 -1.75 5.00
CA VAL A 31 4.67 -0.78 5.85
C VAL A 31 3.22 -0.65 5.41
N ALA A 32 2.95 -0.56 4.11
CA ALA A 32 1.60 -0.50 3.56
C ALA A 32 0.79 -1.77 3.89
N ALA A 33 1.39 -2.95 3.71
CA ALA A 33 0.77 -4.21 4.08
C ALA A 33 0.43 -4.30 5.57
N LYS A 34 1.34 -3.86 6.44
CA LYS A 34 1.11 -3.79 7.88
C LYS A 34 -0.01 -2.80 8.22
N SER A 35 0.01 -1.59 7.67
CA SER A 35 -1.02 -0.58 7.90
C SER A 35 -2.41 -1.07 7.44
N TYR A 36 -2.46 -1.77 6.32
CA TYR A 36 -3.69 -2.39 5.84
C TYR A 36 -4.17 -3.51 6.77
N TYR A 37 -3.28 -4.41 7.20
CA TYR A 37 -3.61 -5.43 8.21
C TYR A 37 -4.19 -4.79 9.48
N ASP A 38 -3.52 -3.76 10.01
CA ASP A 38 -3.93 -3.08 11.23
C ASP A 38 -5.29 -2.36 11.06
N SER A 39 -5.66 -1.99 9.84
CA SER A 39 -6.96 -1.40 9.51
C SER A 39 -8.07 -2.46 9.46
N LEU A 40 -7.78 -3.61 8.85
CA LEU A 40 -8.70 -4.75 8.80
C LEU A 40 -9.03 -5.30 10.20
N ILE A 41 -8.02 -5.48 11.07
CA ILE A 41 -8.26 -5.94 12.46
C ILE A 41 -9.07 -4.92 13.26
N SER A 42 -8.93 -3.63 12.93
CA SER A 42 -9.68 -2.54 13.56
C SER A 42 -11.06 -2.32 12.92
N LYS A 43 -11.49 -3.20 12.00
CA LYS A 43 -12.74 -3.10 11.24
C LYS A 43 -12.91 -1.75 10.52
N LYS A 44 -11.81 -1.11 10.13
CA LYS A 44 -11.82 0.10 9.32
C LYS A 44 -11.92 -0.29 7.86
N THR A 45 -13.03 0.08 7.23
CA THR A 45 -13.35 -0.25 5.83
C THR A 45 -13.47 0.99 4.95
N ASP A 46 -13.49 2.19 5.53
CA ASP A 46 -13.47 3.43 4.76
C ASP A 46 -12.11 3.61 4.08
N LEU A 47 -12.11 3.73 2.75
CA LEU A 47 -10.89 3.82 1.97
C LEU A 47 -10.12 5.11 2.24
N GLY A 48 -10.81 6.21 2.58
CA GLY A 48 -10.18 7.47 2.95
C GLY A 48 -9.43 7.36 4.28
N GLU A 49 -10.04 6.73 5.29
CA GLU A 49 -9.38 6.45 6.57
C GLU A 49 -8.18 5.50 6.41
N ILE A 50 -8.32 4.44 5.59
CA ILE A 50 -7.22 3.52 5.28
C ILE A 50 -6.08 4.28 4.60
N LEU A 51 -6.38 5.13 3.62
CA LEU A 51 -5.40 5.95 2.91
C LEU A 51 -4.62 6.85 3.88
N LEU A 52 -5.33 7.67 4.67
CA LEU A 52 -4.70 8.63 5.58
C LEU A 52 -3.84 7.94 6.63
N ARG A 53 -4.30 6.82 7.17
CA ARG A 53 -3.50 6.01 8.10
C ARG A 53 -2.25 5.46 7.43
N MET A 54 -2.37 4.96 6.20
CA MET A 54 -1.24 4.42 5.46
C MET A 54 -0.20 5.50 5.14
N VAL A 55 -0.65 6.70 4.73
CA VAL A 55 0.22 7.86 4.54
C VAL A 55 1.00 8.16 5.83
N ALA A 56 0.32 8.25 6.97
CA ALA A 56 0.96 8.57 8.25
C ALA A 56 2.01 7.52 8.67
N GLU A 57 1.83 6.25 8.32
CA GLU A 57 2.84 5.21 8.54
C GLU A 57 4.01 5.30 7.55
N LEU A 58 3.72 5.59 6.28
CA LEU A 58 4.72 5.71 5.22
C LEU A 58 5.59 6.96 5.35
N GLU A 59 5.06 8.06 5.91
CA GLU A 59 5.83 9.27 6.20
C GLU A 59 7.00 9.05 7.19
N LYS A 60 7.01 7.92 7.90
CA LYS A 60 8.12 7.53 8.79
C LYS A 60 9.32 6.96 8.04
N LEU A 61 9.18 6.68 6.74
CA LEU A 61 10.25 6.18 5.87
C LEU A 61 11.08 7.33 5.29
N THR A 62 12.30 7.02 4.84
CA THR A 62 13.15 7.95 4.11
C THR A 62 12.97 7.76 2.61
N TYR A 63 12.77 8.86 1.88
CA TYR A 63 12.60 8.90 0.42
C TYR A 63 13.72 9.66 -0.28
N ARG A 64 14.83 9.93 0.41
CA ARG A 64 15.90 10.85 -0.04
C ARG A 64 16.44 10.55 -1.44
N GLU A 65 16.43 9.29 -1.84
CA GLU A 65 16.94 8.82 -3.14
C GLU A 65 15.84 8.22 -4.01
N SER A 66 14.57 8.36 -3.61
CA SER A 66 13.44 7.71 -4.27
C SER A 66 12.69 8.62 -5.24
N PHE A 67 12.16 8.02 -6.31
CA PHE A 67 11.44 8.73 -7.38
C PHE A 67 10.01 9.14 -7.01
N HIS A 68 9.51 8.63 -5.88
CA HIS A 68 8.15 8.84 -5.38
C HIS A 68 8.16 9.07 -3.87
N GLY A 69 7.01 9.48 -3.33
CA GLY A 69 6.85 9.79 -1.91
C GLY A 69 5.68 9.03 -1.27
N SER A 70 5.54 9.20 0.04
CA SER A 70 4.54 8.52 0.89
C SER A 70 3.11 8.55 0.32
N PHE A 71 2.65 9.72 -0.15
CA PHE A 71 1.31 9.87 -0.73
C PHE A 71 1.14 9.07 -2.02
N SER A 72 2.11 9.13 -2.94
CA SER A 72 2.06 8.37 -4.20
C SER A 72 2.00 6.87 -3.92
N SER A 73 2.84 6.39 -2.99
CA SER A 73 2.86 4.99 -2.59
C SER A 73 1.55 4.54 -1.92
N ALA A 74 0.99 5.36 -1.02
CA ALA A 74 -0.27 5.06 -0.35
C ALA A 74 -1.45 5.03 -1.32
N ASN A 75 -1.49 5.97 -2.26
CA ASN A 75 -2.51 6.01 -3.32
C ASN A 75 -2.44 4.76 -4.20
N ALA A 76 -1.23 4.34 -4.60
CA ALA A 76 -1.06 3.10 -5.36
C ALA A 76 -1.59 1.88 -4.61
N ALA A 77 -1.29 1.77 -3.31
CA ALA A 77 -1.78 0.69 -2.47
C ALA A 77 -3.33 0.68 -2.40
N VAL A 78 -3.95 1.83 -2.15
CA VAL A 78 -5.42 1.94 -2.05
C VAL A 78 -6.10 1.70 -3.41
N ARG A 79 -5.47 2.11 -4.52
CA ARG A 79 -5.95 1.77 -5.87
C ARG A 79 -5.98 0.25 -6.06
N LEU A 80 -4.90 -0.44 -5.73
CA LEU A 80 -4.81 -1.91 -5.84
C LEU A 80 -5.87 -2.60 -4.97
N ILE A 81 -6.05 -2.14 -3.72
CA ILE A 81 -7.11 -2.65 -2.82
C ILE A 81 -8.49 -2.47 -3.48
N THR A 82 -8.75 -1.31 -4.04
CA THR A 82 -10.04 -0.99 -4.70
C THR A 82 -10.27 -1.88 -5.91
N GLU A 83 -9.27 -2.04 -6.78
CA GLU A 83 -9.32 -2.95 -7.94
C GLU A 83 -9.65 -4.39 -7.52
N LYS A 84 -9.05 -4.87 -6.44
CA LYS A 84 -9.33 -6.21 -5.91
C LYS A 84 -10.75 -6.34 -5.37
N ILE A 85 -11.24 -5.36 -4.61
CA ILE A 85 -12.60 -5.37 -4.07
C ILE A 85 -13.63 -5.37 -5.21
N SER A 86 -13.45 -4.50 -6.21
CA SER A 86 -14.33 -4.45 -7.39
C SER A 86 -14.32 -5.76 -8.16
N SER A 87 -13.14 -6.36 -8.38
CA SER A 87 -13.04 -7.67 -9.06
C SER A 87 -13.74 -8.82 -8.33
N ILE A 88 -13.94 -8.71 -7.01
CA ILE A 88 -14.72 -9.68 -6.22
C ILE A 88 -16.22 -9.39 -6.35
N ALA A 89 -16.62 -8.10 -6.39
CA ALA A 89 -18.02 -7.70 -6.52
C ALA A 89 -18.64 -8.05 -7.89
N ASP A 90 -17.81 -8.14 -8.93
CA ASP A 90 -18.22 -8.54 -10.28
C ASP A 90 -18.34 -10.06 -10.49
N LYS A 91 -18.12 -10.88 -9.43
CA LYS A 91 -18.27 -12.34 -9.43
C LYS A 91 -19.47 -12.80 -8.62
#